data_AF-A0A6P6CJW3-F1
#
_entry.id   AF-A0A6P6CJW3-F1
#
_cell.length_a   1.000
_cell.length_b   1.000
_cell.length_c   1.000
_cell.angle_alpha   90.00
_cell.angle_beta   90.00
_cell.angle_gamma   90.00
#
_symmetry.space_group_name_H-M   'P 1'
#
loop_
_entity.id
_entity.type
_entity.pdbx_description
1 polymer ?
#
loop_
_entity_poly.entity_id
_entity_poly.type
_entity_poly.pdbx_seq_one_letter_code
_entity_poly.pdbx_strand_id
1 'polypeptide(L)'
;MAAEREKVGAEFQALRAFLVEQEGRLLGRLEELSREVTQKQNENLAQLGGEITQLSKLSSQIQETARKPDLDFLQEFKNTLSRCSNVPAPKPSTVSSEMKNKVWNVSLKTFVLKGLLKKFKEDLRGELEKEEKGTRVEGGRNKGRQPCKGLHGQSLPVFPTTVELTLDPDTANPRLILSLDLKSVRLGQRVQDLPSHPRRFDTNTRVLASCGFSSGRHHWEVEVGPQDGWAFGVARESVRRKGLTPFTPEEGVWALQLNGGQYWAVTSPERTPLSCGHLSRVRVALDLEVGAVSFYAVEDMRHLYTFRVNFHERVFPLFSVCSTGTYLRIWP
;
A
#
# COMPACT_ATOMS: atom_id res chain seq x y z
N MET A 1 -35.91 32.88 -0.14
CA MET A 1 -34.56 33.32 0.28
C MET A 1 -34.29 33.03 1.76
N ALA A 2 -35.07 33.53 2.72
CA ALA A 2 -34.81 33.27 4.15
C ALA A 2 -34.89 31.77 4.53
N ALA A 3 -35.95 31.07 4.10
CA ALA A 3 -36.12 29.63 4.33
C ALA A 3 -35.03 28.76 3.65
N GLU A 4 -34.62 29.12 2.44
CA GLU A 4 -33.51 28.42 1.73
C GLU A 4 -32.16 28.63 2.43
N ARG A 5 -31.89 29.85 2.91
CA ARG A 5 -30.68 30.14 3.70
C ARG A 5 -30.63 29.32 4.98
N GLU A 6 -31.77 29.20 5.67
CA GLU A 6 -31.89 28.40 6.88
C GLU A 6 -31.68 26.90 6.59
N LYS A 7 -32.27 26.39 5.50
CA LYS A 7 -32.13 24.99 5.07
C LYS A 7 -30.68 24.63 4.73
N VAL A 8 -29.98 25.46 3.94
CA VAL A 8 -28.54 25.26 3.66
C VAL A 8 -27.71 25.33 4.94
N GLY A 9 -28.02 26.27 5.84
CA GLY A 9 -27.37 26.37 7.14
C GLY A 9 -27.50 25.09 7.97
N ALA A 10 -28.70 24.52 8.02
CA ALA A 10 -29.02 23.29 8.75
C ALA A 10 -28.26 22.07 8.19
N GLU A 11 -28.23 21.89 6.87
CA GLU A 11 -27.52 20.77 6.22
C GLU A 11 -26.01 20.79 6.51
N PHE A 12 -25.37 21.96 6.41
CA PHE A 12 -23.95 22.10 6.75
C PHE A 12 -23.68 21.90 8.25
N GLN A 13 -24.63 22.26 9.11
CA GLN A 13 -24.50 22.02 10.55
C GLN A 13 -24.62 20.53 10.88
N ALA A 14 -25.56 19.82 10.26
CA ALA A 14 -25.68 18.36 10.37
C ALA A 14 -24.41 17.65 9.89
N LEU A 15 -23.85 18.06 8.75
CA LEU A 15 -22.59 17.52 8.23
C LEU A 15 -21.41 17.76 9.19
N ARG A 16 -21.29 18.96 9.77
CA ARG A 16 -20.25 19.24 10.78
C ARG A 16 -20.38 18.34 12.00
N ALA A 17 -21.59 18.18 12.52
CA ALA A 17 -21.85 17.30 13.66
C ALA A 17 -21.47 15.84 13.35
N PHE A 18 -21.85 15.34 12.17
CA PHE A 18 -21.48 14.00 11.71
C PHE A 18 -19.96 13.82 11.60
N LEU A 19 -19.24 14.78 11.00
CA LEU A 19 -17.79 14.70 10.86
C LEU A 19 -17.07 14.69 12.22
N VAL A 20 -17.51 15.53 13.16
CA VAL A 20 -16.99 15.54 14.55
C VAL A 20 -17.24 14.19 15.23
N GLU A 21 -18.42 13.60 15.05
CA GLU A 21 -18.73 12.29 15.61
C GLU A 21 -17.83 11.19 15.02
N GLN A 22 -17.62 11.16 13.71
CA GLN A 22 -16.76 10.17 13.06
C GLN A 22 -15.29 10.35 13.44
N GLU A 23 -14.82 11.59 13.55
CA GLU A 23 -13.48 11.92 14.05
C GLU A 23 -13.28 11.38 15.48
N GLY A 24 -14.22 11.66 16.39
CA GLY A 24 -14.18 11.16 17.77
C GLY A 24 -14.15 9.62 17.84
N ARG A 25 -14.96 8.94 17.01
CA ARG A 25 -14.95 7.47 16.92
C ARG A 25 -13.60 6.91 16.47
N LEU A 26 -12.91 7.58 15.54
CA LEU A 26 -11.62 7.14 15.04
C LEU A 26 -10.49 7.42 16.02
N LEU A 27 -10.48 8.61 16.62
CA LEU A 27 -9.52 8.98 17.66
C LEU A 27 -9.65 8.06 18.87
N GLY A 28 -10.87 7.77 19.34
CA GLY A 28 -11.09 6.83 20.44
C GLY A 28 -10.57 5.42 20.15
N ARG A 29 -10.75 4.91 18.91
CA ARG A 29 -10.16 3.61 18.50
C ARG A 29 -8.63 3.65 18.46
N LEU A 30 -8.04 4.78 18.07
CA LEU A 30 -6.59 4.95 18.04
C LEU A 30 -6.00 5.01 19.45
N GLU A 31 -6.67 5.72 20.37
CA GLU A 31 -6.32 5.80 21.78
C GLU A 31 -6.43 4.44 22.46
N GLU A 32 -7.52 3.70 22.23
CA GLU A 32 -7.71 2.34 22.75
C GLU A 32 -6.59 1.41 22.29
N LEU A 33 -6.26 1.44 21.00
CA LEU A 33 -5.18 0.64 20.45
C LEU A 33 -3.80 1.04 21.00
N SER A 34 -3.54 2.35 21.16
CA SER A 34 -2.32 2.87 21.79
C SER A 34 -2.17 2.37 23.23
N ARG A 35 -3.29 2.34 23.98
CA ARG A 35 -3.34 1.81 25.34
C ARG A 35 -3.06 0.31 25.36
N GLU A 36 -3.66 -0.48 24.47
CA GLU A 36 -3.39 -1.91 24.36
C GLU A 36 -1.90 -2.20 24.04
N VAL A 37 -1.30 -1.44 23.12
CA VAL A 37 0.12 -1.56 22.76
C VAL A 37 1.01 -1.25 23.96
N THR A 38 0.74 -0.13 24.64
CA THR A 38 1.52 0.31 25.81
C THR A 38 1.40 -0.68 26.97
N GLN A 39 0.19 -1.18 27.21
CA GLN A 39 -0.03 -2.22 28.22
C GLN A 39 0.80 -3.46 27.91
N LYS A 40 0.80 -3.91 26.64
CA LYS A 40 1.54 -5.11 26.28
C LYS A 40 3.06 -4.92 26.33
N GLN A 41 3.54 -3.72 26.04
CA GLN A 41 4.94 -3.34 26.27
C GLN A 41 5.30 -3.38 27.76
N ASN A 42 4.46 -2.84 28.64
CA ASN A 42 4.70 -2.83 30.08
C ASN A 42 4.72 -4.25 30.67
N GLU A 43 3.82 -5.13 30.24
CA GLU A 43 3.82 -6.53 30.64
C GLU A 43 5.10 -7.25 30.21
N ASN A 44 5.55 -7.02 28.97
CA ASN A 44 6.82 -7.56 28.48
C ASN A 44 8.02 -7.05 29.28
N LEU A 45 8.05 -5.75 29.59
CA LEU A 45 9.11 -5.13 30.41
C LEU A 45 9.13 -5.69 31.83
N ALA A 46 7.96 -5.89 32.45
CA ALA A 46 7.85 -6.49 33.79
C ALA A 46 8.36 -7.93 33.80
N GLN A 47 8.03 -8.71 32.76
CA GLN A 47 8.54 -10.07 32.59
C GLN A 47 10.07 -10.09 32.47
N LEU A 48 10.64 -9.28 31.58
CA LEU A 48 12.09 -9.14 31.41
C LEU A 48 12.78 -8.67 32.69
N GLY A 49 12.18 -7.71 33.41
CA GLY A 49 12.68 -7.25 34.71
C GLY A 49 12.72 -8.35 35.76
N GLY A 50 11.71 -9.23 35.78
CA GLY A 50 11.68 -10.44 36.61
C GLY A 50 12.82 -11.41 36.29
N GLU A 51 13.05 -11.69 35.00
CA GLU A 51 14.15 -12.53 34.53
C GLU A 51 15.53 -11.95 34.90
N ILE A 52 15.73 -10.64 34.71
CA ILE A 52 16.96 -9.94 35.10
C ILE A 52 17.19 -10.03 36.61
N THR A 53 16.14 -9.87 37.42
CA THR A 53 16.22 -9.94 38.88
C THR A 53 16.60 -11.35 39.34
N GLN A 54 16.04 -12.39 38.71
CA GLN A 54 16.39 -13.78 39.00
C GLN A 54 17.86 -14.07 38.65
N LEU A 55 18.33 -13.63 37.48
CA LEU A 55 19.73 -13.79 37.07
C LEU A 55 20.68 -13.01 37.98
N SER A 56 20.32 -11.79 38.37
CA SER A 56 21.11 -10.97 39.29
C SER A 56 21.24 -11.63 40.65
N LYS A 57 20.15 -12.18 41.19
CA LYS A 57 20.16 -12.91 42.46
C LYS A 57 21.07 -14.13 42.39
N LEU A 58 21.01 -14.89 41.30
CA LEU A 58 21.86 -16.06 41.12
C LEU A 58 23.34 -15.68 40.99
N SER A 59 23.65 -14.62 40.25
CA SER A 59 25.00 -14.08 40.14
C SER A 59 25.58 -13.71 41.51
N SER A 60 24.81 -13.00 42.35
CA SER A 60 25.23 -12.67 43.72
C SER A 60 25.46 -13.92 44.57
N GLN A 61 24.59 -14.94 44.46
CA GLN A 61 24.76 -16.21 45.19
C GLN A 61 26.03 -16.94 44.79
N ILE A 62 26.35 -17.00 43.50
CA ILE A 62 27.61 -17.60 43.02
C ILE A 62 28.82 -16.85 43.59
N GLN A 63 28.79 -15.51 43.55
CA GLN A 63 29.88 -14.69 44.09
C GLN A 63 30.04 -14.85 45.61
N GLU A 64 28.95 -15.00 46.35
CA GLU A 64 28.97 -15.21 47.80
C GLU A 64 29.48 -16.61 48.15
N THR A 65 28.99 -17.66 47.48
CA THR A 65 29.48 -19.03 47.68
C THR A 65 30.98 -19.11 47.40
N ALA A 66 31.47 -18.47 46.32
CA ALA A 66 32.89 -18.48 45.96
C ALA A 66 33.82 -17.77 46.97
N ARG A 67 33.29 -16.99 47.92
CA ARG A 67 34.06 -16.32 48.98
C ARG A 67 34.13 -17.12 50.29
N LYS A 68 33.43 -18.26 50.38
CA LYS A 68 33.37 -19.07 51.61
C LYS A 68 34.63 -19.93 51.79
N PRO A 69 34.97 -20.32 53.04
CA PRO A 69 36.05 -21.27 53.31
C PRO A 69 35.79 -22.63 52.65
N ASP A 70 36.87 -23.38 52.35
CA ASP A 70 36.83 -24.60 51.51
C ASP A 70 35.77 -25.63 51.91
N LEU A 71 35.57 -25.87 53.21
CA LEU A 71 34.60 -26.87 53.70
C LEU A 71 33.14 -26.42 53.47
N ASP A 72 32.86 -25.14 53.73
CA ASP A 72 31.52 -24.54 53.55
C ASP A 72 31.20 -24.34 52.07
N PHE A 73 32.22 -23.98 51.27
CA PHE A 73 32.12 -23.90 49.81
C PHE A 73 31.71 -25.25 49.21
N LEU A 74 32.40 -26.33 49.58
CA LEU A 74 32.10 -27.67 49.06
C LEU A 74 30.69 -28.15 49.43
N GLN A 75 30.17 -27.77 50.60
CA GLN A 75 28.79 -28.07 51.00
C GLN A 75 27.75 -27.30 50.18
N GLU A 76 27.96 -26.01 49.92
CA GLU A 76 26.96 -25.16 49.24
C GLU A 76 27.04 -25.17 47.71
N PHE A 77 28.22 -25.41 47.14
CA PHE A 77 28.45 -25.33 45.70
C PHE A 77 27.49 -26.19 44.89
N LYS A 78 27.20 -27.41 45.37
CA LYS A 78 26.27 -28.34 44.72
C LYS A 78 24.84 -27.79 44.63
N ASN A 79 24.41 -27.06 45.65
CA ASN A 79 23.08 -26.45 45.69
C ASN A 79 22.99 -25.20 44.80
N THR A 80 24.05 -24.41 44.72
CA THR A 80 24.11 -23.24 43.83
C THR A 80 24.17 -23.69 42.35
N LEU A 81 24.94 -24.72 42.03
CA LEU A 81 25.08 -25.26 40.66
C LEU A 81 23.78 -25.87 40.12
N SER A 82 23.03 -26.60 40.96
CA SER A 82 21.73 -27.15 40.57
C SER A 82 20.71 -26.06 40.30
N ARG A 83 20.76 -24.93 41.03
CA ARG A 83 19.91 -23.75 40.79
C ARG A 83 20.28 -23.03 39.50
N CYS A 84 21.58 -22.97 39.14
CA CYS A 84 22.03 -22.39 37.87
C CYS A 84 21.55 -23.19 36.66
N SER A 85 21.58 -24.51 36.78
CA SER A 85 21.20 -25.44 35.71
C SER A 85 19.70 -25.41 35.38
N ASN A 86 18.88 -24.86 36.29
CA ASN A 86 17.42 -24.82 36.16
C ASN A 86 16.86 -23.46 35.73
N VAL A 87 17.69 -22.46 35.41
CA VAL A 87 17.19 -21.15 34.95
C VAL A 87 16.76 -21.23 33.47
N PRO A 88 15.48 -20.96 33.15
CA PRO A 88 15.02 -20.93 31.77
C PRO A 88 15.71 -19.81 30.99
N ALA A 89 16.13 -20.09 29.74
CA ALA A 89 16.67 -19.06 28.87
C ALA A 89 15.62 -17.97 28.58
N PRO A 90 16.00 -16.68 28.61
CA PRO A 90 15.11 -15.58 28.21
C PRO A 90 14.56 -15.83 26.80
N LYS A 91 13.23 -15.83 26.65
CA LYS A 91 12.58 -15.96 25.34
C LYS A 91 12.08 -14.59 24.88
N PRO A 92 12.55 -14.05 23.74
CA PRO A 92 12.02 -12.80 23.20
C PRO A 92 10.52 -12.95 22.91
N SER A 93 9.69 -12.10 23.51
CA SER A 93 8.26 -12.08 23.22
C SER A 93 8.03 -11.44 21.85
N THR A 94 7.56 -12.24 20.89
CA THR A 94 7.17 -11.77 19.56
C THR A 94 5.84 -11.03 19.63
N VAL A 95 5.75 -9.85 18.99
CA VAL A 95 4.49 -9.10 18.87
C VAL A 95 3.42 -9.97 18.21
N SER A 96 2.29 -10.18 18.90
CA SER A 96 1.17 -10.98 18.43
C SER A 96 0.65 -10.50 17.07
N SER A 97 0.36 -11.44 16.18
CA SER A 97 -0.24 -11.20 14.87
C SER A 97 -1.57 -10.44 14.97
N GLU A 98 -2.32 -10.64 16.05
CA GLU A 98 -3.58 -9.93 16.32
C GLU A 98 -3.36 -8.42 16.47
N MET A 99 -2.36 -8.03 17.28
CA MET A 99 -2.02 -6.62 17.51
C MET A 99 -1.56 -5.94 16.21
N LYS A 100 -0.72 -6.62 15.42
CA LYS A 100 -0.29 -6.13 14.10
C LYS A 100 -1.48 -5.89 13.16
N ASN A 101 -2.46 -6.79 13.18
CA ASN A 101 -3.68 -6.65 12.37
C ASN A 101 -4.57 -5.49 12.84
N LYS A 102 -4.71 -5.26 14.16
CA LYS A 102 -5.45 -4.11 14.69
C LYS A 102 -4.84 -2.79 14.24
N VAL A 103 -3.52 -2.63 14.38
CA VAL A 103 -2.78 -1.45 13.90
C VAL A 103 -2.96 -1.24 12.40
N TRP A 104 -2.80 -2.30 11.61
CA TRP A 104 -2.96 -2.23 10.16
C TRP A 104 -4.37 -1.81 9.74
N ASN A 105 -5.41 -2.37 10.36
CA ASN A 105 -6.80 -2.02 10.07
C ASN A 105 -7.11 -0.54 10.36
N VAL A 106 -6.54 0.02 11.43
CA VAL A 106 -6.68 1.45 11.74
C VAL A 106 -5.96 2.29 10.69
N SER A 107 -4.71 1.96 10.34
CA SER A 107 -3.96 2.68 9.31
C SER A 107 -4.64 2.67 7.94
N LEU A 108 -5.19 1.52 7.53
CA LEU A 108 -5.93 1.41 6.27
C LEU A 108 -7.20 2.26 6.29
N LYS A 109 -7.97 2.23 7.39
CA LYS A 109 -9.17 3.06 7.54
C LYS A 109 -8.85 4.54 7.51
N THR A 110 -7.77 4.97 8.17
CA THR A 110 -7.30 6.37 8.12
C THR A 110 -6.90 6.77 6.69
N PHE A 111 -6.25 5.87 5.93
CA PHE A 111 -5.87 6.13 4.55
C PHE A 111 -7.10 6.28 3.63
N VAL A 112 -8.06 5.36 3.71
CA VAL A 112 -9.31 5.42 2.94
C VAL A 112 -10.11 6.67 3.29
N LEU A 113 -10.23 7.00 4.57
CA LEU A 113 -10.94 8.19 5.03
C LEU A 113 -10.31 9.49 4.50
N LYS A 114 -8.98 9.60 4.51
CA LYS A 114 -8.28 10.75 3.92
C LYS A 114 -8.64 10.93 2.44
N GLY A 115 -8.74 9.83 1.70
CA GLY A 115 -9.19 9.83 0.30
C GLY A 115 -10.63 10.34 0.15
N LEU A 116 -11.56 9.81 0.94
CA LEU A 116 -12.98 10.21 0.91
C LEU A 116 -13.18 11.68 1.29
N LEU A 117 -12.51 12.16 2.34
CA LEU A 117 -12.57 13.56 2.76
C LEU A 117 -12.00 14.51 1.70
N LYS A 118 -10.91 14.11 1.03
CA LYS A 118 -10.34 14.88 -0.07
C LYS A 118 -11.34 15.01 -1.22
N LYS A 119 -11.92 13.88 -1.65
CA LYS A 119 -12.93 13.85 -2.71
C LYS A 119 -14.15 14.71 -2.37
N PHE A 120 -14.70 14.55 -1.16
CA PHE A 120 -15.85 15.35 -0.72
C PHE A 120 -15.57 16.86 -0.79
N LYS A 121 -14.37 17.30 -0.41
CA LYS A 121 -13.97 18.71 -0.51
C LYS A 121 -13.86 19.19 -1.96
N GLU A 122 -13.36 18.36 -2.86
CA GLU A 122 -13.22 18.66 -4.28
C GLU A 122 -14.59 18.74 -4.96
N ASP A 123 -15.47 17.76 -4.74
CA ASP A 123 -16.82 17.72 -5.29
C ASP A 123 -17.65 18.93 -4.82
N LEU A 124 -17.62 19.22 -3.51
CA LEU A 124 -18.35 20.34 -2.94
C LEU A 124 -17.86 21.69 -3.47
N ARG A 125 -16.54 21.85 -3.65
CA ARG A 125 -15.96 23.06 -4.26
C ARG A 125 -16.42 23.20 -5.72
N GLY A 126 -16.33 22.11 -6.49
CA GLY A 126 -16.70 22.09 -7.89
C GLY A 126 -18.17 22.44 -8.13
N GLU A 127 -19.09 22.03 -7.25
CA GLU A 127 -20.50 22.41 -7.38
C GLU A 127 -20.76 23.88 -7.01
N LEU A 128 -20.11 24.41 -5.98
CA LEU A 128 -20.31 25.80 -5.54
C LEU A 128 -19.66 26.84 -6.48
N GLU A 129 -18.62 26.46 -7.22
CA GLU A 129 -17.93 27.35 -8.17
C GLU A 129 -18.60 27.36 -9.58
N LYS A 130 -19.62 26.53 -9.82
CA LYS A 130 -20.33 26.46 -11.13
C LYS A 130 -21.32 27.60 -11.39
N GLU A 131 -21.59 28.48 -10.44
CA GLU A 131 -22.64 29.51 -10.57
C GLU A 131 -22.22 30.89 -11.14
N GLU A 132 -21.01 31.08 -11.68
CA GLU A 132 -20.60 32.39 -12.26
C GLU A 132 -20.33 32.41 -13.77
N LYS A 133 -21.01 31.58 -14.58
CA LYS A 133 -21.00 31.74 -16.05
C LYS A 133 -22.39 31.72 -16.65
N GLY A 134 -23.16 32.75 -16.31
CA GLY A 134 -24.37 33.13 -17.02
C GLY A 134 -24.15 34.34 -17.94
N THR A 135 -24.23 34.08 -19.25
CA THR A 135 -24.62 35.02 -20.33
C THR A 135 -23.55 35.95 -20.94
N ARG A 136 -23.07 35.60 -22.15
CA ARG A 136 -23.08 36.53 -23.30
C ARG A 136 -23.11 35.75 -24.62
N VAL A 137 -24.20 35.93 -25.35
CA VAL A 137 -24.38 35.55 -26.76
C VAL A 137 -23.82 36.68 -27.62
N GLU A 138 -23.00 36.33 -28.61
CA GLU A 138 -22.70 36.99 -29.90
C GLU A 138 -21.46 36.26 -30.46
N GLY A 139 -21.27 35.95 -31.73
CA GLY A 139 -21.85 36.32 -33.01
C GLY A 139 -20.77 35.91 -34.03
N GLY A 140 -21.15 35.29 -35.15
CA GLY A 140 -20.28 34.39 -35.89
C GLY A 140 -19.07 35.00 -36.63
N ARG A 141 -18.15 34.13 -37.06
CA ARG A 141 -17.62 34.19 -38.44
C ARG A 141 -17.00 32.87 -38.89
N ASN A 142 -17.52 32.43 -40.03
CA ASN A 142 -17.17 31.27 -40.82
C ASN A 142 -15.78 31.45 -41.47
N LYS A 143 -14.85 30.49 -41.36
CA LYS A 143 -13.75 30.29 -42.33
C LYS A 143 -13.30 28.83 -42.34
N GLY A 144 -13.35 28.22 -43.54
CA GLY A 144 -12.38 27.24 -43.97
C GLY A 144 -12.71 25.76 -43.73
N ARG A 145 -13.60 25.20 -44.56
CA ARG A 145 -13.45 23.79 -44.94
C ARG A 145 -12.19 23.66 -45.78
N GLN A 146 -11.23 22.89 -45.31
CA GLN A 146 -10.12 22.37 -46.12
C GLN A 146 -10.05 20.85 -45.93
N PRO A 147 -9.92 20.04 -47.00
CA PRO A 147 -9.96 18.60 -46.89
C PRO A 147 -8.62 18.08 -46.36
N CYS A 148 -8.66 17.28 -45.29
CA CYS A 148 -7.51 16.52 -44.82
C CYS A 148 -7.14 15.48 -45.88
N LYS A 149 -6.07 15.77 -46.63
CA LYS A 149 -5.34 14.79 -47.42
C LYS A 149 -4.68 13.78 -46.47
N GLY A 150 -4.78 12.51 -46.83
CA GLY A 150 -4.24 11.40 -46.06
C GLY A 150 -2.72 11.43 -45.93
N LEU A 151 -2.27 11.00 -44.76
CA LEU A 151 -0.94 10.46 -44.48
C LEU A 151 -1.21 9.18 -43.69
N HIS A 152 -1.35 8.04 -44.37
CA HIS A 152 -0.32 7.00 -44.42
C HIS A 152 0.33 6.72 -43.05
N GLY A 153 -0.20 5.67 -42.40
CA GLY A 153 0.52 4.68 -41.60
C GLY A 153 1.58 5.19 -40.62
N GLN A 154 1.16 5.52 -39.39
CA GLN A 154 2.05 5.30 -38.25
C GLN A 154 1.88 3.85 -37.81
N SER A 155 2.83 3.01 -38.23
CA SER A 155 2.98 1.65 -37.73
C SER A 155 3.13 1.68 -36.21
N LEU A 156 2.28 0.92 -35.52
CA LEU A 156 2.45 0.58 -34.10
C LEU A 156 3.90 0.11 -33.86
N PRO A 157 4.53 0.48 -32.73
CA PRO A 157 5.79 -0.15 -32.34
C PRO A 157 5.56 -1.66 -32.24
N VAL A 158 6.21 -2.40 -33.14
CA VAL A 158 6.20 -3.86 -33.15
C VAL A 158 7.02 -4.31 -31.93
N PHE A 159 6.34 -4.87 -30.92
CA PHE A 159 6.97 -5.46 -29.74
C PHE A 159 7.12 -6.97 -30.00
N PRO A 160 8.35 -7.51 -30.11
CA PRO A 160 8.53 -8.94 -30.31
C PRO A 160 8.41 -9.71 -28.98
N THR A 161 7.65 -10.81 -29.03
CA THR A 161 7.56 -11.94 -28.07
C THR A 161 7.01 -11.62 -26.68
N THR A 162 5.79 -12.09 -26.42
CA THR A 162 5.15 -12.12 -25.09
C THR A 162 5.90 -13.09 -24.18
N VAL A 163 6.79 -12.57 -23.33
CA VAL A 163 7.24 -13.35 -22.16
C VAL A 163 5.99 -13.60 -21.32
N GLU A 164 5.70 -14.85 -21.01
CA GLU A 164 4.54 -15.20 -20.22
C GLU A 164 4.68 -14.60 -18.81
N LEU A 165 3.97 -13.49 -18.56
CA LEU A 165 4.07 -12.76 -17.31
C LEU A 165 3.21 -13.43 -16.23
N THR A 166 3.81 -13.84 -15.12
CA THR A 166 3.10 -14.39 -13.94
C THR A 166 3.47 -13.61 -12.69
N LEU A 167 2.65 -13.71 -11.64
CA LEU A 167 2.90 -13.14 -10.33
C LEU A 167 3.87 -14.04 -9.54
N ASP A 168 4.79 -13.43 -8.78
CA ASP A 168 5.79 -14.15 -7.96
C ASP A 168 5.25 -14.36 -6.52
N PRO A 169 4.93 -15.61 -6.11
CA PRO A 169 4.47 -15.93 -4.76
C PRO A 169 5.47 -15.57 -3.65
N ASP A 170 6.77 -15.53 -3.94
CA ASP A 170 7.82 -15.21 -2.97
C ASP A 170 7.89 -13.72 -2.64
N THR A 171 7.30 -12.88 -3.50
CA THR A 171 7.19 -11.44 -3.29
C THR A 171 5.85 -11.05 -2.68
N ALA A 172 4.81 -11.87 -2.86
CA ALA A 172 3.44 -11.54 -2.49
C ALA A 172 3.26 -11.32 -0.99
N ASN A 173 2.60 -10.22 -0.63
CA ASN A 173 2.19 -10.01 0.76
C ASN A 173 1.27 -11.15 1.25
N PRO A 174 1.41 -11.62 2.52
CA PRO A 174 0.63 -12.76 3.00
C PRO A 174 -0.90 -12.57 3.01
N ARG A 175 -1.40 -11.34 2.90
CA ARG A 175 -2.85 -11.09 2.74
C ARG A 175 -3.34 -11.27 1.30
N LEU A 176 -2.45 -11.32 0.32
CA LEU A 176 -2.82 -11.45 -1.09
C LEU A 176 -3.05 -12.91 -1.45
N ILE A 177 -4.18 -13.19 -2.08
CA ILE A 177 -4.50 -14.51 -2.61
C ILE A 177 -4.23 -14.47 -4.11
N LEU A 178 -3.32 -15.32 -4.56
CA LEU A 178 -3.00 -15.52 -5.98
C LEU A 178 -3.87 -16.64 -6.55
N SER A 179 -4.25 -16.53 -7.83
CA SER A 179 -4.87 -17.65 -8.55
C SER A 179 -3.84 -18.75 -8.86
N LEU A 180 -4.33 -19.96 -9.16
CA LEU A 180 -3.48 -21.12 -9.46
C LEU A 180 -2.58 -20.89 -10.68
N ASP A 181 -3.09 -20.18 -11.69
CA ASP A 181 -2.35 -19.78 -12.90
C ASP A 181 -1.35 -18.63 -12.65
N LEU A 182 -1.30 -18.10 -11.42
CA LEU A 182 -0.49 -16.94 -11.02
C LEU A 182 -0.73 -15.69 -11.89
N LYS A 183 -1.90 -15.57 -12.53
CA LYS A 183 -2.26 -14.39 -13.33
C LYS A 183 -3.09 -13.38 -12.56
N SER A 184 -3.79 -13.80 -11.50
CA SER A 184 -4.70 -12.95 -10.74
C SER A 184 -4.29 -12.79 -9.29
N VAL A 185 -4.58 -11.62 -8.75
CA VAL A 185 -4.38 -11.29 -7.34
C VAL A 185 -5.60 -10.56 -6.79
N ARG A 186 -5.99 -10.93 -5.57
CA ARG A 186 -7.04 -10.26 -4.79
C ARG A 186 -6.66 -10.19 -3.32
N LEU A 187 -7.30 -9.29 -2.58
CA LEU A 187 -7.12 -9.20 -1.14
C LEU A 187 -7.91 -10.28 -0.41
N GLY A 188 -7.24 -11.05 0.44
CA GLY A 188 -7.83 -12.01 1.35
C GLY A 188 -8.39 -11.36 2.62
N GLN A 189 -9.35 -12.04 3.25
CA GLN A 189 -9.93 -11.60 4.53
C GLN A 189 -8.94 -11.79 5.69
N ARG A 190 -8.10 -12.83 5.62
CA ARG A 190 -7.12 -13.20 6.64
C ARG A 190 -5.71 -13.20 6.06
N VAL A 191 -4.74 -12.98 6.94
CA VAL A 191 -3.32 -13.17 6.64
C VAL A 191 -3.06 -14.67 6.50
N GLN A 192 -2.39 -15.09 5.43
CA GLN A 192 -1.94 -16.46 5.25
C GLN A 192 -0.69 -16.73 6.09
N ASP A 193 -0.57 -17.96 6.57
CA ASP A 193 0.63 -18.43 7.27
C ASP A 193 1.70 -18.81 6.24
N LEU A 194 2.42 -17.80 5.75
CA LEU A 194 3.50 -17.95 4.78
C LEU A 194 4.85 -17.70 5.48
N PRO A 195 5.91 -18.46 5.11
CA PRO A 195 7.24 -18.22 5.66
C PRO A 195 7.72 -16.81 5.33
N SER A 196 8.51 -16.25 6.23
CA SER A 196 9.21 -15.01 5.98
C SER A 196 10.18 -15.21 4.80
N HIS A 197 10.23 -14.21 3.92
CA HIS A 197 11.12 -14.26 2.76
C HIS A 197 11.67 -12.85 2.48
N PRO A 198 12.96 -12.68 2.15
CA PRO A 198 13.56 -11.36 1.95
C PRO A 198 12.86 -10.53 0.87
N ARG A 199 12.47 -11.18 -0.24
CA ARG A 199 11.77 -10.53 -1.36
C ARG A 199 10.29 -10.24 -1.09
N ARG A 200 9.72 -10.79 0.00
CA ARG A 200 8.29 -10.67 0.34
C ARG A 200 7.95 -9.28 0.86
N PHE A 201 6.88 -8.68 0.32
CA PHE A 201 6.29 -7.50 0.93
C PHE A 201 5.60 -7.86 2.25
N ASP A 202 6.09 -7.35 3.38
CA ASP A 202 5.52 -7.72 4.69
C ASP A 202 4.27 -6.90 5.07
N THR A 203 4.25 -5.63 4.67
CA THR A 203 3.29 -4.62 5.15
C THR A 203 2.37 -4.13 4.04
N ASN A 204 2.94 -3.76 2.90
CA ASN A 204 2.17 -3.29 1.75
C ASN A 204 1.52 -4.48 1.04
N THR A 205 0.23 -4.40 0.69
CA THR A 205 -0.50 -5.45 -0.03
C THR A 205 -0.15 -5.47 -1.53
N ARG A 206 1.13 -5.80 -1.78
CA ARG A 206 1.80 -5.77 -3.08
C ARG A 206 2.36 -7.13 -3.48
N VAL A 207 2.53 -7.33 -4.77
CA VAL A 207 3.19 -8.48 -5.39
C VAL A 207 3.89 -8.03 -6.68
N LEU A 208 5.06 -8.58 -6.97
CA LEU A 208 5.74 -8.39 -8.26
C LEU A 208 5.40 -9.52 -9.23
N ALA A 209 5.64 -9.27 -10.51
CA ALA A 209 5.78 -10.35 -11.47
C ALA A 209 7.07 -11.16 -11.26
N SER A 210 7.07 -12.39 -11.78
CA SER A 210 8.18 -13.34 -11.74
C SER A 210 9.38 -12.93 -12.60
N CYS A 211 9.14 -12.19 -13.69
CA CYS A 211 10.18 -11.65 -14.54
C CYS A 211 10.25 -10.12 -14.48
N GLY A 212 11.47 -9.62 -14.57
CA GLY A 212 11.78 -8.20 -14.67
C GLY A 212 12.62 -7.92 -15.91
N PHE A 213 12.66 -6.66 -16.32
CA PHE A 213 13.22 -6.23 -17.59
C PHE A 213 14.40 -5.28 -17.37
N SER A 214 15.48 -5.49 -18.11
CA SER A 214 16.70 -4.67 -18.04
C SER A 214 17.01 -3.92 -19.34
N SER A 215 16.33 -4.25 -20.44
CA SER A 215 16.46 -3.58 -21.75
C SER A 215 15.24 -3.87 -22.63
N GLY A 216 15.12 -3.16 -23.75
CA GLY A 216 14.09 -3.39 -24.76
C GLY A 216 12.72 -2.81 -24.43
N ARG A 217 11.73 -3.27 -25.19
CA ARG A 217 10.37 -2.77 -25.18
C ARG A 217 9.40 -3.90 -24.86
N HIS A 218 8.58 -3.71 -23.83
CA HIS A 218 7.71 -4.73 -23.27
C HIS A 218 6.31 -4.18 -23.08
N HIS A 219 5.31 -5.04 -23.14
CA HIS A 219 3.95 -4.66 -22.78
C HIS A 219 3.20 -5.82 -22.14
N TRP A 220 2.23 -5.49 -21.32
CA TRP A 220 1.26 -6.43 -20.78
C TRP A 220 -0.07 -5.72 -20.54
N GLU A 221 -1.13 -6.50 -20.44
CA GLU A 221 -2.47 -5.99 -20.16
C GLU A 221 -2.92 -6.45 -18.78
N VAL A 222 -3.65 -5.57 -18.11
CA VAL A 222 -4.20 -5.82 -16.78
C VAL A 222 -5.70 -5.56 -16.83
N GLU A 223 -6.47 -6.63 -16.65
CA GLU A 223 -7.89 -6.54 -16.33
C GLU A 223 -8.05 -6.12 -14.87
N VAL A 224 -8.97 -5.19 -14.64
CA VAL A 224 -9.22 -4.61 -13.32
C VAL A 224 -10.62 -4.98 -12.82
N GLY A 225 -10.71 -5.27 -11.53
CA GLY A 225 -11.98 -5.57 -10.89
C GLY A 225 -12.91 -4.35 -10.82
N PRO A 226 -14.21 -4.58 -10.58
CA PRO A 226 -15.24 -3.54 -10.66
C PRO A 226 -15.20 -2.53 -9.51
N GLN A 227 -14.51 -2.85 -8.41
CA GLN A 227 -14.42 -1.99 -7.23
C GLN A 227 -13.08 -1.26 -7.14
N ASP A 228 -13.04 -0.18 -6.37
CA ASP A 228 -11.85 0.63 -6.15
C ASP A 228 -10.82 -0.06 -5.23
N GLY A 229 -9.67 0.59 -5.03
CA GLY A 229 -8.63 0.10 -4.13
C GLY A 229 -7.62 -0.83 -4.80
N TRP A 230 -7.17 -0.47 -5.99
CA TRP A 230 -6.08 -1.15 -6.69
C TRP A 230 -5.11 -0.17 -7.35
N ALA A 231 -3.88 -0.62 -7.55
CA ALA A 231 -2.86 0.08 -8.31
C ALA A 231 -1.93 -0.91 -9.01
N PHE A 232 -1.43 -0.57 -10.19
CA PHE A 232 -0.41 -1.37 -10.87
C PHE A 232 0.45 -0.52 -11.80
N GLY A 233 1.64 -1.01 -12.10
CA GLY A 233 2.60 -0.36 -12.96
C GLY A 233 3.93 -1.07 -12.89
N VAL A 234 5.03 -0.33 -12.74
CA VAL A 234 6.37 -0.90 -12.58
C VAL A 234 7.05 -0.39 -11.32
N ALA A 235 7.96 -1.21 -10.80
CA ALA A 235 8.85 -0.85 -9.71
C ALA A 235 10.29 -1.26 -10.02
N ARG A 236 11.24 -0.51 -9.48
CA ARG A 236 12.65 -0.89 -9.44
C ARG A 236 12.85 -2.22 -8.71
N GLU A 237 13.86 -2.98 -9.10
CA GLU A 237 14.27 -4.22 -8.41
C GLU A 237 14.55 -3.96 -6.92
N SER A 238 15.24 -2.86 -6.64
CA SER A 238 15.58 -2.37 -5.29
C SER A 238 14.39 -1.88 -4.44
N VAL A 239 13.15 -1.88 -4.96
CA VAL A 239 11.98 -1.37 -4.21
C VAL A 239 11.88 -1.99 -2.82
N ARG A 240 11.65 -1.14 -1.81
CA ARG A 240 11.65 -1.56 -0.41
C ARG A 240 10.56 -2.60 -0.15
N ARG A 241 10.97 -3.75 0.40
CA ARG A 241 10.07 -4.88 0.70
C ARG A 241 9.45 -4.81 2.09
N LYS A 242 10.09 -4.11 3.01
CA LYS A 242 9.75 -4.11 4.43
C LYS A 242 9.21 -2.77 4.89
N GLY A 243 8.18 -2.81 5.74
CA GLY A 243 7.53 -1.64 6.29
C GLY A 243 6.52 -0.98 5.35
N LEU A 244 5.80 0.01 5.89
CA LEU A 244 4.84 0.80 5.14
C LEU A 244 5.58 1.83 4.30
N THR A 245 5.37 1.81 2.99
CA THR A 245 5.99 2.77 2.06
C THR A 245 4.91 3.36 1.17
N PRO A 246 4.98 4.65 0.82
CA PRO A 246 4.06 5.21 -0.14
C PRO A 246 4.24 4.51 -1.50
N PHE A 247 3.20 4.59 -2.32
CA PHE A 247 3.24 4.13 -3.71
C PHE A 247 3.57 5.38 -4.53
N THR A 248 4.85 5.69 -4.76
CA THR A 248 5.32 6.93 -5.42
C THR A 248 6.64 6.74 -6.20
N PRO A 249 6.98 7.66 -7.12
CA PRO A 249 8.25 7.63 -7.86
C PRO A 249 9.51 7.65 -7.00
N GLU A 250 9.50 8.32 -5.84
CA GLU A 250 10.64 8.41 -4.91
C GLU A 250 10.99 7.04 -4.31
N GLU A 251 9.98 6.20 -4.09
CA GLU A 251 10.14 4.81 -3.66
C GLU A 251 10.44 3.86 -4.84
N GLY A 252 10.69 4.42 -6.04
CA GLY A 252 11.01 3.68 -7.24
C GLY A 252 9.81 3.01 -7.89
N VAL A 253 8.63 3.64 -7.82
CA VAL A 253 7.38 3.08 -8.33
C VAL A 253 6.62 4.04 -9.24
N TRP A 254 6.22 3.57 -10.43
CA TRP A 254 5.45 4.34 -11.43
C TRP A 254 4.21 3.57 -11.86
N ALA A 255 3.03 4.15 -11.68
CA ALA A 255 1.78 3.40 -11.81
C ALA A 255 0.53 4.23 -12.10
N LEU A 256 -0.52 3.49 -12.43
CA LEU A 256 -1.91 3.90 -12.43
C LEU A 256 -2.60 3.37 -11.16
N GLN A 257 -3.52 4.14 -10.59
CA GLN A 257 -4.30 3.76 -9.41
C GLN A 257 -5.77 4.15 -9.56
N LEU A 258 -6.67 3.29 -9.07
CA LEU A 258 -8.06 3.64 -8.76
C LEU A 258 -8.24 3.71 -7.23
N ASN A 259 -8.53 4.90 -6.71
CA ASN A 259 -8.73 5.12 -5.28
C ASN A 259 -9.75 6.25 -5.05
N GLY A 260 -10.72 6.03 -4.15
CA GLY A 260 -11.81 6.97 -3.90
C GLY A 260 -12.73 7.15 -5.12
N GLY A 261 -12.79 6.16 -6.01
CA GLY A 261 -13.54 6.24 -7.27
C GLY A 261 -12.96 7.20 -8.32
N GLN A 262 -11.70 7.66 -8.16
CA GLN A 262 -10.99 8.48 -9.14
C GLN A 262 -9.73 7.73 -9.63
N TYR A 263 -9.43 7.84 -10.92
CA TYR A 263 -8.20 7.33 -11.51
C TYR A 263 -7.07 8.34 -11.39
N TRP A 264 -5.88 7.85 -11.06
CA TRP A 264 -4.69 8.67 -10.82
C TRP A 264 -3.49 8.08 -11.55
N ALA A 265 -2.71 8.94 -12.18
CA ALA A 265 -1.30 8.67 -12.37
C ALA A 265 -0.57 8.99 -11.07
N VAL A 266 0.21 8.04 -10.59
CA VAL A 266 0.97 8.14 -9.34
C VAL A 266 2.22 9.00 -9.53
N THR A 267 2.02 10.30 -9.75
CA THR A 267 3.07 11.32 -9.79
C THR A 267 3.38 11.83 -8.39
N SER A 268 4.48 12.58 -8.27
CA SER A 268 4.92 13.25 -7.05
C SER A 268 5.39 14.68 -7.42
N PRO A 269 5.20 15.69 -6.55
CA PRO A 269 4.68 15.61 -5.17
C PRO A 269 3.19 15.33 -5.06
N GLU A 270 2.42 15.67 -6.09
CA GLU A 270 0.98 15.41 -6.14
C GLU A 270 0.64 14.41 -7.25
N ARG A 271 -0.39 13.59 -6.99
CA ARG A 271 -0.91 12.64 -7.99
C ARG A 271 -1.69 13.40 -9.05
N THR A 272 -1.54 12.98 -10.31
CA THR A 272 -2.25 13.59 -11.44
C THR A 272 -3.59 12.88 -11.64
N PRO A 273 -4.74 13.56 -11.55
CA PRO A 273 -6.04 12.95 -11.82
C PRO A 273 -6.19 12.62 -13.31
N LEU A 274 -6.85 11.51 -13.62
CA LEU A 274 -7.09 11.06 -14.99
C LEU A 274 -8.59 11.07 -15.31
N SER A 275 -8.97 11.77 -16.37
CA SER A 275 -10.34 11.81 -16.89
C SER A 275 -10.50 10.73 -17.97
N CYS A 276 -10.78 9.50 -17.56
CA CYS A 276 -10.78 8.34 -18.47
C CYS A 276 -12.03 7.46 -18.45
N GLY A 277 -13.06 7.83 -17.68
CA GLY A 277 -14.23 6.98 -17.47
C GLY A 277 -13.87 5.67 -16.76
N HIS A 278 -14.77 4.69 -16.81
CA HIS A 278 -14.50 3.35 -16.28
C HIS A 278 -13.52 2.60 -17.20
N LEU A 279 -12.50 1.98 -16.62
CA LEU A 279 -11.54 1.13 -17.31
C LEU A 279 -11.83 -0.31 -16.93
N SER A 280 -11.99 -1.20 -17.91
CA SER A 280 -12.06 -2.66 -17.65
C SER A 280 -10.69 -3.31 -17.85
N ARG A 281 -9.88 -2.74 -18.74
CA ARG A 281 -8.53 -3.23 -19.03
C ARG A 281 -7.59 -2.11 -19.42
N VAL A 282 -6.35 -2.22 -18.95
CA VAL A 282 -5.30 -1.24 -19.21
C VAL A 282 -4.06 -1.95 -19.73
N ARG A 283 -3.52 -1.46 -20.83
CA ARG A 283 -2.20 -1.86 -21.33
C ARG A 283 -1.14 -1.01 -20.67
N VAL A 284 -0.11 -1.66 -20.15
CA VAL A 284 1.15 -1.03 -19.73
C VAL A 284 2.18 -1.27 -20.81
N ALA A 285 2.80 -0.21 -21.31
CA ALA A 285 3.91 -0.27 -22.26
C ALA A 285 5.16 0.28 -21.59
N LEU A 286 6.18 -0.55 -21.46
CA LEU A 286 7.49 -0.23 -20.91
C LEU A 286 8.49 -0.12 -22.07
N ASP A 287 9.08 1.05 -22.23
CA ASP A 287 10.15 1.30 -23.19
C ASP A 287 11.41 1.70 -22.44
N LEU A 288 12.31 0.74 -22.23
CA LEU A 288 13.56 0.99 -21.49
C LEU A 288 14.59 1.74 -22.34
N GLU A 289 14.46 1.73 -23.67
CA GLU A 289 15.39 2.42 -24.58
C GLU A 289 15.23 3.94 -24.51
N VAL A 290 14.00 4.42 -24.36
CA VAL A 290 13.70 5.86 -24.20
C VAL A 290 13.30 6.25 -22.78
N GLY A 291 13.34 5.31 -21.84
CA GLY A 291 13.02 5.55 -20.45
C GLY A 291 11.56 5.99 -20.24
N ALA A 292 10.60 5.18 -20.69
CA ALA A 292 9.19 5.52 -20.59
C ALA A 292 8.32 4.36 -20.09
N VAL A 293 7.28 4.71 -19.33
CA VAL A 293 6.19 3.80 -18.96
C VAL A 293 4.88 4.47 -19.29
N SER A 294 4.13 3.88 -20.20
CA SER A 294 2.89 4.43 -20.74
C SER A 294 1.70 3.52 -20.43
N PHE A 295 0.56 4.14 -20.15
CA PHE A 295 -0.69 3.45 -19.84
C PHE A 295 -1.74 3.80 -20.90
N TYR A 296 -2.47 2.79 -21.38
CA TYR A 296 -3.51 2.93 -22.39
C TYR A 296 -4.77 2.18 -21.97
N ALA A 297 -5.94 2.78 -22.17
CA ALA A 297 -7.20 2.04 -22.12
C ALA A 297 -7.23 1.08 -23.32
N VAL A 298 -7.51 -0.20 -23.11
CA VAL A 298 -7.42 -1.20 -24.20
C VAL A 298 -8.60 -1.09 -25.15
N GLU A 299 -9.75 -0.61 -24.67
CA GLU A 299 -11.02 -0.56 -25.40
C GLU A 299 -10.93 0.33 -26.66
N ASP A 300 -10.26 1.48 -26.53
CA ASP A 300 -10.08 2.48 -27.59
C ASP A 300 -8.61 2.81 -27.87
N MET A 301 -7.67 2.09 -27.23
CA MET A 301 -6.23 2.37 -27.25
C MET A 301 -5.88 3.81 -26.85
N ARG A 302 -6.77 4.48 -26.11
CA ARG A 302 -6.56 5.86 -25.68
C ARG A 302 -5.45 5.94 -24.66
N HIS A 303 -4.54 6.86 -24.91
CA HIS A 303 -3.48 7.19 -23.97
C HIS A 303 -4.07 7.73 -22.66
N LEU A 304 -3.60 7.19 -21.54
CA LEU A 304 -4.01 7.61 -20.19
C LEU A 304 -2.92 8.50 -19.57
N TYR A 305 -1.68 8.00 -19.53
CA TYR A 305 -0.56 8.73 -18.95
C TYR A 305 0.79 8.13 -19.38
N THR A 306 1.86 8.93 -19.35
CA THR A 306 3.24 8.48 -19.54
C THR A 306 4.15 9.04 -18.48
N PHE A 307 4.90 8.18 -17.79
CA PHE A 307 6.04 8.57 -16.98
C PHE A 307 7.31 8.54 -17.84
N ARG A 308 8.15 9.57 -17.71
CA ARG A 308 9.52 9.58 -18.23
C ARG A 308 10.48 9.32 -17.09
N VAL A 309 11.27 8.26 -17.20
CA VAL A 309 12.08 7.71 -16.11
C VAL A 309 13.40 7.23 -16.67
N ASN A 310 14.51 7.64 -16.07
CA ASN A 310 15.80 7.04 -16.34
C ASN A 310 15.97 5.78 -15.48
N PHE A 311 15.84 4.61 -16.09
CA PHE A 311 15.99 3.33 -15.41
C PHE A 311 17.46 2.91 -15.38
N HIS A 312 18.01 2.76 -14.17
CA HIS A 312 19.41 2.36 -13.95
C HIS A 312 19.55 0.92 -13.46
N GLU A 313 18.43 0.23 -13.30
CA GLU A 313 18.37 -1.13 -12.80
C GLU A 313 17.19 -1.86 -13.44
N ARG A 314 17.11 -3.17 -13.20
CA ARG A 314 15.97 -3.98 -13.65
C ARG A 314 14.68 -3.46 -13.04
N VAL A 315 13.61 -3.48 -13.82
CA VAL A 315 12.26 -3.12 -13.39
C VAL A 315 11.31 -4.30 -13.48
N PHE A 316 10.39 -4.38 -12.53
CA PHE A 316 9.40 -5.44 -12.44
C PHE A 316 8.00 -4.84 -12.51
N PRO A 317 7.06 -5.48 -13.24
CA PRO A 317 5.65 -5.20 -13.05
C PRO A 317 5.25 -5.39 -11.59
N LEU A 318 4.52 -4.41 -11.04
CA LEU A 318 4.08 -4.35 -9.65
C LEU A 318 2.57 -4.22 -9.61
N PHE A 319 1.94 -5.00 -8.72
CA PHE A 319 0.49 -5.03 -8.53
C PHE A 319 0.15 -4.84 -7.05
N SER A 320 -0.90 -4.08 -6.76
CA SER A 320 -1.36 -3.76 -5.41
C SER A 320 -2.87 -3.79 -5.34
N VAL A 321 -3.41 -4.51 -4.35
CA VAL A 321 -4.85 -4.57 -4.07
C VAL A 321 -5.06 -4.31 -2.59
N CYS A 322 -5.82 -3.27 -2.23
CA CYS A 322 -6.03 -2.85 -0.84
C CYS A 322 -7.50 -2.90 -0.39
N SER A 323 -8.43 -3.20 -1.29
CA SER A 323 -9.85 -3.42 -0.98
C SER A 323 -10.28 -4.86 -1.26
N THR A 324 -11.19 -5.37 -0.44
CA THR A 324 -11.91 -6.62 -0.72
C THR A 324 -12.99 -6.37 -1.76
N GLY A 325 -13.24 -7.34 -2.66
CA GLY A 325 -14.27 -7.20 -3.71
C GLY A 325 -13.74 -6.66 -5.04
N THR A 326 -12.43 -6.40 -5.13
CA THR A 326 -11.71 -6.14 -6.38
C THR A 326 -10.59 -7.14 -6.60
N TYR A 327 -10.01 -7.12 -7.80
CA TYR A 327 -8.88 -7.95 -8.20
C TYR A 327 -8.10 -7.27 -9.32
N LEU A 328 -6.90 -7.79 -9.57
CA LEU A 328 -6.14 -7.51 -10.79
C LEU A 328 -5.84 -8.84 -11.48
N ARG A 329 -5.94 -8.90 -12.80
CA ARG A 329 -5.60 -10.08 -13.60
C ARG A 329 -4.71 -9.68 -14.78
N ILE A 330 -3.54 -10.29 -14.87
CA ILE A 330 -2.69 -10.23 -16.06
C ILE A 330 -3.45 -10.93 -17.18
N TRP A 331 -3.74 -10.19 -18.25
CA TRP A 331 -4.45 -10.73 -19.40
C TRP A 331 -3.47 -11.52 -20.30
N PRO A 332 -3.86 -12.70 -20.81
CA PRO A 332 -3.01 -13.55 -21.65
C PRO A 332 -2.53 -12.90 -22.95
#